data_AF-A0A7G2ELH5-F1
#
_entry.id   AF-A0A7G2ELH5-F1
#
_cell.length_a   1.000
_cell.length_b   1.000
_cell.length_c   1.000
_cell.angle_alpha   90.00
_cell.angle_beta   90.00
_cell.angle_gamma   90.00
#
_symmetry.space_group_name_H-M   'P 1'
#
loop_
_entity.id
_entity.type
_entity.pdbx_description
1 polymer ?
#
loop_
_entity_poly.entity_id
_entity_poly.type
_entity_poly.pdbx_seq_one_letter_code
_entity_poly.pdbx_strand_id
1 'polypeptide(L)'
;MCMRELDREKAAQYYRDRDDGRTMIDKSGVGQIFPEATVHAHEFEPFGFSMNTVEGFAISTIHVSPQPESSYASFEAVGYDISTDEKLNLVIERVLSCFRPKQFTVAIYNGGEIYPQLQGYNCTEKIILPLGPGGPVSFFTFLAV
;
A
#
# COMPACT_ATOMS: atom_id res chain seq x y z
N MET A 1 2.41 4.93 -0.33
CA MET A 1 2.39 4.24 -1.64
C MET A 1 1.17 4.70 -2.41
N CYS A 2 1.34 5.04 -3.69
CA CYS A 2 0.26 5.39 -4.61
C CYS A 2 0.29 4.40 -5.77
N MET A 3 -0.75 3.60 -5.93
CA MET A 3 -0.82 2.46 -6.85
C MET A 3 -1.90 2.71 -7.90
N ARG A 4 -1.58 2.49 -9.17
CA ARG A 4 -2.46 2.76 -10.32
C ARG A 4 -2.53 1.54 -11.23
N GLU A 5 -3.61 1.46 -12.01
CA GLU A 5 -3.87 0.32 -12.90
C GLU A 5 -3.76 -1.01 -12.14
N LEU A 6 -4.59 -1.13 -11.10
CA LEU A 6 -4.67 -2.32 -10.27
C LEU A 6 -5.07 -3.54 -11.10
N ASP A 7 -4.63 -4.72 -10.67
CA ASP A 7 -5.09 -5.96 -11.25
C ASP A 7 -6.63 -6.07 -11.14
N ARG A 8 -7.27 -6.53 -12.21
CA ARG A 8 -8.74 -6.52 -12.31
C ARG A 8 -9.39 -7.46 -11.28
N GLU A 9 -8.80 -8.62 -11.03
CA GLU A 9 -9.34 -9.59 -10.06
C GLU A 9 -9.15 -9.12 -8.62
N LYS A 10 -8.02 -8.43 -8.36
CA LYS A 10 -7.76 -7.79 -7.06
C LYS A 10 -8.68 -6.58 -6.81
N ALA A 11 -8.87 -5.71 -7.80
CA ALA A 11 -9.76 -4.57 -7.70
C ALA A 11 -11.23 -4.99 -7.53
N ALA A 12 -11.65 -6.07 -8.19
CA ALA A 12 -13.03 -6.59 -8.12
C ALA A 12 -13.48 -6.92 -6.68
N GLN A 13 -12.55 -7.23 -5.77
CA GLN A 13 -12.86 -7.53 -4.36
C GLN A 13 -13.45 -6.34 -3.58
N TYR A 14 -13.39 -5.13 -4.14
CA TYR A 14 -13.86 -3.90 -3.50
C TYR A 14 -15.12 -3.32 -4.16
N TYR A 15 -15.79 -4.09 -5.01
CA TYR A 15 -17.14 -3.78 -5.46
C TYR A 15 -18.14 -4.26 -4.41
N ARG A 16 -19.06 -3.39 -4.02
CA ARG A 16 -20.07 -3.72 -3.02
C ARG A 16 -21.23 -4.44 -3.70
N ASP A 17 -21.31 -5.75 -3.48
CA ASP A 17 -22.54 -6.51 -3.68
C ASP A 17 -23.27 -6.64 -2.34
N ARG A 18 -22.81 -7.54 -1.46
CA ARG A 18 -23.31 -7.73 -0.08
C ARG A 18 -22.23 -7.82 0.99
N ASP A 19 -20.97 -7.65 0.59
CA ASP A 19 -19.84 -7.79 1.49
C ASP A 19 -19.76 -6.59 2.43
N ASP A 20 -19.55 -6.86 3.72
CA ASP A 20 -19.14 -5.87 4.69
C ASP A 20 -17.62 -5.64 4.63
N GLY A 21 -17.13 -4.59 5.30
CA GLY A 21 -15.70 -4.30 5.34
C GLY A 21 -14.85 -5.47 5.84
N ARG A 22 -15.38 -6.34 6.71
CA ARG A 22 -14.65 -7.52 7.20
C ARG A 22 -14.44 -8.55 6.08
N THR A 23 -15.49 -8.83 5.32
CA THR A 23 -15.43 -9.75 4.18
C THR A 23 -14.45 -9.24 3.11
N MET A 24 -14.43 -7.92 2.86
CA MET A 24 -13.47 -7.31 1.93
C MET A 24 -12.02 -7.45 2.42
N ILE A 25 -11.76 -7.32 3.73
CA ILE A 25 -10.43 -7.56 4.32
C ILE A 25 -9.96 -8.98 4.07
N ASP A 26 -10.82 -9.96 4.38
CA ASP A 26 -10.45 -11.38 4.32
C ASP A 26 -10.20 -11.83 2.87
N LYS A 27 -11.02 -11.36 1.91
CA LYS A 27 -10.87 -11.71 0.48
C LYS A 27 -9.68 -11.04 -0.20
N SER A 28 -9.43 -9.77 0.10
CA SER A 28 -8.36 -9.01 -0.54
C SER A 28 -6.97 -9.34 0.02
N GLY A 29 -6.91 -9.82 1.27
CA GLY A 29 -5.67 -10.13 1.97
C GLY A 29 -5.03 -8.92 2.65
N VAL A 30 -5.67 -7.73 2.65
CA VAL A 30 -5.10 -6.52 3.27
C VAL A 30 -4.87 -6.67 4.78
N GLY A 31 -5.62 -7.54 5.44
CA GLY A 31 -5.39 -7.88 6.85
C GLY A 31 -4.07 -8.63 7.10
N GLN A 32 -3.42 -9.17 6.06
CA GLN A 32 -2.14 -9.88 6.16
C GLN A 32 -0.92 -8.96 5.99
N ILE A 33 -1.12 -7.68 5.71
CA ILE A 33 -0.02 -6.71 5.64
C ILE A 33 0.63 -6.58 7.03
N PHE A 34 -0.21 -6.40 8.05
CA PHE A 34 0.16 -6.40 9.47
C PHE A 34 -0.80 -7.33 10.24
N PRO A 35 -0.48 -8.64 10.37
CA PRO A 35 -1.41 -9.64 10.90
C PRO A 35 -1.88 -9.41 12.34
N GLU A 36 -1.08 -8.70 13.15
CA GLU A 36 -1.37 -8.43 14.55
C GLU A 36 -2.12 -7.09 14.75
N ALA A 37 -2.32 -6.31 13.68
CA ALA A 37 -2.94 -5.01 13.76
C ALA A 37 -4.47 -5.12 13.97
N THR A 38 -5.01 -4.27 14.85
CA THR A 38 -6.46 -4.13 14.98
C THR A 38 -6.98 -3.29 13.83
N VAL A 39 -7.99 -3.79 13.13
CA VAL A 39 -8.53 -3.17 11.91
C VAL A 39 -9.89 -2.55 12.15
N HIS A 40 -10.08 -1.32 11.66
CA HIS A 40 -11.38 -0.70 11.47
C HIS A 40 -11.58 -0.36 9.99
N ALA A 41 -12.54 -1.02 9.34
CA ALA A 41 -12.82 -0.87 7.91
C ALA A 41 -14.19 -0.25 7.64
N HIS A 42 -14.30 0.32 6.45
CA HIS A 42 -15.50 0.93 5.91
C HIS A 42 -15.62 0.62 4.42
N GLU A 43 -16.69 -0.05 4.04
CA GLU A 43 -17.06 -0.31 2.65
C GLU A 43 -18.01 0.78 2.11
N PHE A 44 -17.77 1.23 0.89
CA PHE A 44 -18.58 2.25 0.21
C PHE A 44 -19.50 1.60 -0.83
N GLU A 45 -20.62 2.27 -1.12
CA GLU A 45 -21.60 1.83 -2.13
C GLU A 45 -21.56 2.77 -3.35
N PRO A 46 -21.58 2.24 -4.59
CA PRO A 46 -21.61 0.82 -4.99
C PRO A 46 -20.24 0.12 -5.00
N PHE A 47 -19.17 0.85 -4.72
CA PHE A 47 -17.81 0.31 -4.67
C PHE A 47 -16.94 1.22 -3.81
N GLY A 48 -15.75 0.72 -3.46
CA GLY A 48 -14.73 1.45 -2.73
C GLY A 48 -14.57 0.94 -1.31
N PHE A 49 -13.39 1.17 -0.76
CA PHE A 49 -13.03 0.66 0.55
C PHE A 49 -12.02 1.58 1.23
N SER A 50 -12.17 1.74 2.55
CA SER A 50 -11.18 2.38 3.40
C SER A 50 -10.97 1.56 4.66
N MET A 51 -9.74 1.51 5.16
CA MET A 51 -9.47 0.95 6.47
C MET A 51 -8.36 1.71 7.17
N ASN A 52 -8.42 1.69 8.49
CA ASN A 52 -7.37 2.11 9.37
C ASN A 52 -6.95 0.94 10.25
N THR A 53 -5.67 0.88 10.60
CA THR A 53 -5.16 -0.09 11.56
C THR A 53 -4.36 0.57 12.66
N VAL A 54 -4.31 -0.10 13.80
CA VAL A 54 -3.42 0.23 14.92
C VAL A 54 -2.73 -1.03 15.43
N GLU A 55 -1.42 -0.97 15.63
CA GLU A 55 -0.60 -2.01 16.23
C GLU A 55 0.39 -1.36 17.20
N GLY A 56 0.08 -1.37 18.49
CA GLY A 56 0.83 -0.61 19.49
C GLY A 56 0.78 0.90 19.21
N PHE A 57 1.92 1.50 18.87
CA PHE A 57 2.04 2.91 18.49
C PHE A 57 2.04 3.14 16.97
N ALA A 58 2.03 2.07 16.18
CA ALA A 58 2.05 2.12 14.74
C ALA A 58 0.62 2.17 14.18
N ILE A 59 0.45 2.87 13.06
CA ILE A 59 -0.82 2.99 12.35
C ILE A 59 -0.61 2.76 10.85
N SER A 60 -1.64 2.25 10.17
CA SER A 60 -1.67 2.26 8.71
C SER A 60 -3.06 2.58 8.19
N THR A 61 -3.14 3.04 6.95
CA THR A 61 -4.40 3.30 6.26
C THR A 61 -4.34 2.90 4.79
N ILE A 62 -5.47 2.43 4.28
CA ILE A 62 -5.66 2.07 2.88
C ILE A 62 -6.93 2.75 2.36
N HIS A 63 -6.86 3.27 1.15
CA HIS A 63 -8.02 3.77 0.40
C HIS A 63 -8.03 3.15 -1.00
N VAL A 64 -9.17 2.62 -1.44
CA VAL A 64 -9.29 1.91 -2.72
C VAL A 64 -10.43 2.46 -3.55
N SER A 65 -10.13 2.78 -4.80
CA SER A 65 -11.06 3.10 -5.88
C SER A 65 -10.92 2.03 -6.96
N PRO A 66 -11.81 1.02 -7.04
CA PRO A 66 -11.60 -0.17 -7.87
C PRO A 66 -12.01 -0.02 -9.34
N GLN A 67 -12.49 1.15 -9.77
CA GLN A 67 -13.06 1.37 -11.10
C GLN A 67 -12.05 1.03 -12.21
N PRO A 68 -12.40 0.27 -13.26
CA PRO A 68 -11.41 -0.37 -14.13
C PRO A 68 -10.62 0.62 -14.99
N GLU A 69 -11.23 1.74 -15.38
CA GLU A 69 -10.62 2.76 -16.21
C GLU A 69 -9.68 3.70 -15.45
N SER A 70 -9.79 3.72 -14.11
CA SER A 70 -9.08 4.67 -13.25
C SER A 70 -8.70 4.06 -11.89
N SER A 71 -8.44 2.75 -11.87
CA SER A 71 -8.26 2.02 -10.61
C SER A 71 -7.06 2.54 -9.84
N TYR A 72 -7.28 2.75 -8.54
CA TYR A 72 -6.32 3.36 -7.64
C TYR A 72 -6.40 2.75 -6.25
N ALA A 73 -5.24 2.59 -5.62
CA ALA A 73 -5.16 2.32 -4.20
C ALA A 73 -4.02 3.15 -3.57
N SER A 74 -4.23 3.61 -2.34
CA SER A 74 -3.18 4.16 -1.50
C SER A 74 -2.92 3.26 -0.30
N PHE A 75 -1.67 3.25 0.15
CA PHE A 75 -1.27 2.64 1.42
C PHE A 75 -0.29 3.57 2.12
N GLU A 76 -0.54 3.85 3.40
CA GLU A 76 0.35 4.63 4.25
C GLU A 76 0.55 3.88 5.57
N ALA A 77 1.77 3.94 6.11
CA ALA A 77 2.13 3.32 7.37
C ALA A 77 3.09 4.23 8.14
N VAL A 78 2.85 4.40 9.43
CA VAL A 78 3.64 5.25 10.33
C VAL A 78 3.92 4.49 11.61
N GLY A 79 5.16 4.56 12.11
CA GLY A 79 5.58 3.91 13.36
C GLY A 79 6.02 2.45 13.23
N TYR A 80 5.86 1.81 12.07
CA TYR A 80 6.41 0.47 11.82
C TYR A 80 7.92 0.52 11.60
N ASP A 81 8.63 -0.53 12.02
CA ASP A 81 10.06 -0.67 11.79
C ASP A 81 10.36 -1.08 10.35
N ILE A 82 10.72 -0.07 9.54
CA ILE A 82 11.18 -0.21 8.15
C ILE A 82 12.63 0.25 7.99
N SER A 83 13.46 0.07 9.04
CA SER A 83 14.83 0.60 9.12
C SER A 83 15.84 -0.04 8.15
N THR A 84 15.46 -1.12 7.47
CA THR A 84 16.32 -1.88 6.55
C THR A 84 15.60 -2.14 5.23
N ASP A 85 16.35 -2.27 4.12
CA ASP A 85 15.80 -2.64 2.81
C ASP A 85 14.92 -3.91 2.89
N GLU A 86 15.34 -4.94 3.61
CA GLU A 86 14.58 -6.21 3.77
C GLU A 86 13.20 -5.99 4.41
N LYS A 87 13.15 -5.31 5.56
CA LYS A 87 11.90 -4.98 6.24
C LYS A 87 10.98 -4.12 5.39
N LEU A 88 11.53 -3.12 4.70
CA LEU A 88 10.74 -2.28 3.80
C LEU A 88 10.18 -3.11 2.62
N ASN A 89 11.03 -3.91 1.97
CA ASN A 89 10.62 -4.76 0.85
C ASN A 89 9.51 -5.72 1.28
N LEU A 90 9.62 -6.34 2.45
CA LEU A 90 8.58 -7.22 2.99
C LEU A 90 7.22 -6.53 3.11
N VAL A 91 7.19 -5.30 3.65
CA VAL A 91 5.94 -4.53 3.76
C VAL A 91 5.41 -4.17 2.38
N ILE A 92 6.26 -3.68 1.48
CA ILE A 92 5.86 -3.32 0.11
C ILE A 92 5.31 -4.55 -0.62
N GLU A 93 5.98 -5.70 -0.56
CA GLU A 93 5.56 -6.94 -1.21
C GLU A 93 4.21 -7.44 -0.70
N ARG A 94 3.96 -7.36 0.61
CA ARG A 94 2.64 -7.68 1.19
C ARG A 94 1.55 -6.76 0.62
N VAL A 95 1.81 -5.46 0.53
CA VAL A 95 0.87 -4.50 -0.09
C VAL A 95 0.66 -4.84 -1.57
N LEU A 96 1.73 -5.08 -2.33
CA LEU A 96 1.65 -5.45 -3.74
C LEU A 96 0.89 -6.75 -3.97
N SER A 97 0.97 -7.72 -3.06
CA SER A 97 0.21 -8.97 -3.16
C SER A 97 -1.33 -8.76 -3.11
N CYS A 98 -1.77 -7.67 -2.47
CA CYS A 98 -3.18 -7.31 -2.34
C CYS A 98 -3.74 -6.62 -3.60
N PHE A 99 -2.90 -5.90 -4.35
CA PHE A 99 -3.36 -4.99 -5.42
C PHE A 99 -2.76 -5.25 -6.80
N ARG A 100 -1.54 -5.79 -6.88
CA ARG A 100 -0.76 -6.05 -8.11
C ARG A 100 -0.89 -4.93 -9.16
N PRO A 101 -0.56 -3.67 -8.81
CA PRO A 101 -0.66 -2.56 -9.75
C PRO A 101 0.33 -2.69 -10.89
N LYS A 102 0.03 -2.17 -12.07
CA LYS A 102 1.04 -2.03 -13.14
C LYS A 102 2.05 -0.93 -12.85
N GLN A 103 1.65 0.11 -12.12
CA GLN A 103 2.52 1.21 -11.74
C GLN A 103 2.25 1.67 -10.32
N PHE A 104 3.31 1.98 -9.57
CA PHE A 104 3.16 2.62 -8.28
C PHE A 104 4.35 3.50 -7.92
N THR A 105 4.13 4.41 -6.97
CA THR A 105 5.18 5.23 -6.36
C THR A 105 5.20 5.00 -4.85
N VAL A 106 6.41 4.85 -4.29
CA VAL A 106 6.65 4.78 -2.85
C VAL A 106 7.35 6.06 -2.42
N ALA A 107 6.75 6.78 -1.46
CA ALA A 107 7.41 7.87 -0.75
C ALA A 107 7.88 7.33 0.61
N ILE A 108 9.16 7.53 0.94
CA ILE A 108 9.80 7.01 2.14
C ILE A 108 10.44 8.17 2.89
N TYR A 109 10.07 8.31 4.16
CA TYR A 109 10.66 9.27 5.08
C TYR A 109 11.04 8.56 6.37
N ASN A 110 12.33 8.25 6.53
CA ASN A 110 12.84 7.48 7.66
C ASN A 110 14.24 7.92 8.13
N GLY A 111 14.74 9.06 7.62
CA GLY A 111 16.05 9.60 7.95
C GLY A 111 17.26 8.82 7.39
N GLY A 112 17.03 7.72 6.66
CA GLY A 112 18.07 6.89 6.08
C GLY A 112 18.02 6.83 4.55
N GLU A 113 19.06 6.26 3.96
CA GLU A 113 19.10 5.90 2.54
C GLU A 113 18.66 4.44 2.38
N ILE A 114 17.38 4.22 2.09
CA ILE A 114 16.81 2.89 1.84
C ILE A 114 16.41 2.79 0.37
N TYR A 115 16.73 1.67 -0.25
CA TYR A 115 16.56 1.45 -1.69
C TYR A 115 15.74 0.18 -1.92
N PRO A 116 14.40 0.30 -2.06
CA PRO A 116 13.56 -0.87 -2.23
C PRO A 116 13.93 -1.64 -3.50
N GLN A 117 14.09 -2.95 -3.36
CA GLN A 117 14.39 -3.89 -4.44
C GLN A 117 13.27 -4.91 -4.50
N LEU A 118 12.52 -4.92 -5.61
CA LEU A 118 11.26 -5.63 -5.69
C LEU A 118 11.28 -6.56 -6.89
N GLN A 119 10.97 -7.84 -6.66
CA GLN A 119 10.85 -8.80 -7.74
C GLN A 119 9.60 -8.51 -8.58
N GLY A 120 9.74 -8.58 -9.91
CA GLY A 120 8.62 -8.33 -10.85
C GLY A 120 8.31 -6.86 -11.10
N TYR A 121 9.11 -5.94 -10.57
CA TYR A 121 8.97 -4.50 -10.79
C TYR A 121 10.32 -3.85 -11.08
N ASN A 122 10.35 -2.99 -12.10
CA ASN A 122 11.50 -2.16 -12.43
C ASN A 122 11.35 -0.77 -11.83
N CYS A 123 12.35 -0.30 -11.09
CA CYS A 123 12.42 1.10 -10.66
C CYS A 123 12.77 1.98 -11.86
N THR A 124 11.84 2.82 -12.30
CA THR A 124 12.03 3.70 -13.47
C THR A 124 12.42 5.12 -13.10
N GLU A 125 12.15 5.52 -11.87
CA GLU A 125 12.46 6.87 -11.38
C GLU A 125 12.84 6.81 -9.90
N LYS A 126 13.83 7.64 -9.54
CA LYS A 126 14.30 7.85 -8.17
C LYS A 126 14.50 9.34 -7.97
N ILE A 127 13.78 9.92 -7.03
CA ILE A 127 13.90 11.34 -6.64
C ILE A 127 14.17 11.39 -5.14
N ILE A 128 15.21 12.12 -4.73
CA ILE A 128 15.53 12.33 -3.31
C ILE A 128 15.48 13.83 -3.06
N LEU A 129 14.63 14.26 -2.13
CA LEU A 129 14.46 15.65 -1.76
C LEU A 129 14.90 15.87 -0.31
N PRO A 130 15.71 16.89 -0.01
CA PRO A 130 16.07 17.22 1.37
C PRO A 130 14.83 17.70 2.15
N LEU A 131 14.59 17.16 3.35
CA LEU A 131 13.47 17.57 4.20
C LEU A 131 13.89 17.80 5.66
N GLY A 132 14.33 19.03 5.94
CA GLY A 132 14.53 19.50 7.31
C GLY A 132 15.45 18.60 8.17
N PRO A 133 15.31 18.63 9.50
CA PRO A 133 16.20 17.92 10.41
C PRO A 133 15.98 16.40 10.47
N GLY A 134 14.87 15.88 9.93
CA GLY A 134 14.56 14.44 9.96
C GLY A 134 15.09 13.65 8.76
N GLY A 135 15.87 14.29 7.88
CA GLY A 135 16.52 13.64 6.74
C GLY A 135 15.75 13.81 5.42
N PRO A 136 16.22 13.22 4.31
CA PRO A 136 15.56 13.36 3.02
C PRO A 136 14.26 12.54 2.94
N VAL A 137 13.37 12.94 2.04
CA VAL A 137 12.28 12.09 1.54
C VAL A 137 12.73 11.51 0.20
N SER A 138 12.58 10.20 0.05
CA SER A 138 12.88 9.49 -1.20
C SER A 138 11.58 9.04 -1.87
N PHE A 139 11.48 9.27 -3.17
CA PHE A 139 10.40 8.81 -4.03
C PHE A 139 10.95 7.82 -5.04
N PHE A 140 10.33 6.65 -5.13
CA PHE A 140 10.67 5.62 -6.10
C PHE A 140 9.43 5.25 -6.90
N THR A 141 9.51 5.35 -8.22
CA THR A 141 8.42 4.94 -9.13
C THR A 141 8.80 3.63 -9.79
N PHE A 142 7.86 2.69 -9.77
CA PHE A 142 8.02 1.33 -10.27
C PHE A 142 7.00 1.01 -11.35
N LEU A 143 7.42 0.21 -12.35
CA LEU A 143 6.57 -0.40 -13.37
C LEU A 143 6.70 -1.93 -13.30
N ALA A 144 5.57 -2.63 -13.44
CA ALA A 144 5.57 -4.09 -13.53
C ALA A 144 6.36 -4.57 -14.75
N VAL A 145 7.07 -5.69 -14.60
CA VAL A 145 7.83 -6.38 -15.67
C VAL A 145 6.91 -7.23 -16.54
#